data_AF-A0A8B6G3V1-F1
#
_entry.id   AF-A0A8B6G3V1-F1
#
_cell.length_a   1.000
_cell.length_b   1.000
_cell.length_c   1.000
_cell.angle_alpha   90.00
_cell.angle_beta   90.00
_cell.angle_gamma   90.00
#
_symmetry.space_group_name_H-M   'P 1'
#
loop_
_entity.id
_entity.type
_entity.pdbx_description
1 polymer ?
#
loop_
_entity_poly.entity_id
_entity_poly.type
_entity_poly.pdbx_seq_one_letter_code
_entity_poly.pdbx_strand_id
1 'polypeptide(L)'
;MKLFRGKMLDESRIMNFKMPTLYQCATLCLSIQPCMSINFHRGQNMCVINDKADHGQLTTDSSGDYIERKDMPKDLNNGDCETDTCNEKEICIDNDDDTHSCIASEY
;
A
#
# COMPACT_ATOMS: atom_id res chain seq x y z
N MET A 1 14.37 1.84 -4.87
CA MET A 1 12.98 1.40 -5.09
C MET A 1 12.86 0.72 -6.44
N LYS A 2 12.27 -0.47 -6.49
CA LYS A 2 11.95 -1.20 -7.73
C LYS A 2 10.44 -1.22 -7.91
N LEU A 3 9.97 -0.58 -8.99
CA LEU A 3 8.55 -0.47 -9.32
C LEU A 3 8.28 -1.20 -10.63
N PHE A 4 7.33 -2.14 -10.61
CA PHE A 4 6.93 -2.89 -11.80
C PHE A 4 5.65 -2.27 -12.36
N ARG A 5 5.81 -1.40 -13.36
CA ARG A 5 4.68 -0.73 -14.01
C ARG A 5 3.93 -1.66 -14.94
N GLY A 6 2.60 -1.54 -14.96
CA GLY A 6 1.74 -2.35 -15.82
C GLY A 6 1.75 -3.84 -15.44
N LYS A 7 2.04 -4.12 -14.17
CA LYS A 7 2.18 -5.46 -13.60
C LYS A 7 1.47 -5.52 -12.26
N MET A 8 0.87 -6.66 -11.95
CA MET A 8 0.17 -6.91 -10.69
C MET A 8 0.35 -8.36 -10.22
N LEU A 9 0.17 -8.57 -8.93
CA LEU A 9 0.01 -9.89 -8.34
C LEU A 9 -1.49 -10.23 -8.28
N ASP A 10 -1.92 -11.30 -8.95
CA ASP A 10 -3.34 -11.62 -9.11
C ASP A 10 -3.95 -12.26 -7.84
N GLU A 11 -3.20 -13.17 -7.23
CA GLU A 11 -3.61 -13.94 -6.06
C GLU A 11 -2.69 -13.61 -4.89
N SER A 12 -3.24 -12.98 -3.82
CA SER A 12 -2.72 -12.83 -2.43
C SER A 12 -3.28 -11.59 -1.73
N ARG A 13 -4.53 -11.22 -2.02
CA ARG A 13 -5.12 -9.96 -1.54
C ARG A 13 -5.57 -10.11 -0.09
N ILE A 14 -5.06 -9.25 0.79
CA ILE A 14 -5.51 -9.16 2.18
C ILE A 14 -6.62 -8.12 2.30
N MET A 15 -6.38 -6.91 1.76
CA MET A 15 -7.21 -5.72 1.97
C MET A 15 -7.12 -4.77 0.79
N ASN A 16 -8.17 -3.95 0.62
CA ASN A 16 -8.19 -2.85 -0.33
C ASN A 16 -8.43 -1.51 0.38
N PHE A 17 -7.71 -0.48 -0.06
CA PHE A 17 -7.82 0.88 0.47
C PHE A 17 -7.93 1.87 -0.66
N LYS A 18 -8.78 2.89 -0.50
CA LYS A 18 -8.75 4.05 -1.41
C LYS A 18 -7.60 4.95 -1.00
N MET A 19 -6.54 4.93 -1.80
CA MET A 19 -5.33 5.71 -1.58
C MET A 19 -5.08 6.63 -2.77
N PRO A 20 -5.01 7.95 -2.55
CA PRO A 20 -4.69 8.91 -3.61
C PRO A 20 -3.37 8.63 -4.34
N THR A 21 -2.39 8.04 -3.65
CA THR A 21 -1.05 7.84 -4.21
C THR A 21 -0.47 6.45 -3.92
N LEU A 22 0.45 6.03 -4.80
CA LEU A 22 1.27 4.84 -4.62
C LEU A 22 2.13 4.93 -3.34
N TYR A 23 2.58 6.14 -3.00
CA TYR A 23 3.37 6.39 -1.80
C TYR A 23 2.60 6.04 -0.53
N GLN A 24 1.38 6.57 -0.38
CA GLN A 24 0.51 6.26 0.76
C GLN A 24 0.19 4.77 0.85
N CYS A 25 0.04 4.09 -0.29
CA CYS A 25 -0.13 2.64 -0.35
C CYS A 25 1.11 1.88 0.16
N ALA A 26 2.32 2.35 -0.16
CA ALA A 26 3.57 1.77 0.32
C ALA A 26 3.77 2.01 1.83
N THR A 27 3.49 3.22 2.32
CA THR A 27 3.54 3.55 3.75
C THR A 27 2.59 2.65 4.56
N LEU A 28 1.35 2.48 4.08
CA LEU A 28 0.38 1.58 4.71
C LEU A 28 0.88 0.13 4.75
N CYS A 29 1.50 -0.36 3.68
CA CYS A 29 2.08 -1.69 3.68
C CYS A 29 3.17 -1.85 4.74
N LEU A 30 3.98 -0.81 4.99
CA LEU A 30 5.02 -0.86 6.02
C LEU A 30 4.45 -0.89 7.45
N SER A 31 3.31 -0.25 7.71
CA SER A 31 2.65 -0.31 9.02
C SER A 31 1.88 -1.62 9.27
N ILE A 32 1.50 -2.36 8.21
CA ILE A 32 0.75 -3.62 8.31
C ILE A 32 1.71 -4.83 8.25
N GLN A 33 1.87 -5.56 9.37
CA GLN A 33 2.80 -6.70 9.46
C GLN A 33 2.66 -7.79 8.37
N PRO A 34 1.44 -8.27 7.99
CA PRO A 34 1.35 -9.29 6.97
C PRO A 34 1.65 -8.78 5.55
N CYS A 35 1.78 -7.47 5.33
CA CYS A 35 2.04 -6.97 4.00
C CYS A 35 3.43 -7.39 3.50
N MET A 36 3.49 -7.98 2.31
CA MET A 36 4.71 -8.36 1.60
C MET A 36 4.85 -7.65 0.26
N SER A 37 3.75 -7.16 -0.32
CA SER A 37 3.74 -6.35 -1.54
C SER A 37 2.42 -5.60 -1.72
N ILE A 38 2.35 -4.71 -2.70
CA ILE A 38 1.10 -4.00 -3.07
C ILE A 38 0.86 -4.03 -4.58
N ASN A 39 -0.43 -3.99 -4.96
CA ASN A 39 -0.86 -3.51 -6.28
C ASN A 39 -1.50 -2.13 -6.12
N PHE A 40 -1.11 -1.17 -6.94
CA PHE A 40 -1.72 0.15 -6.97
C PHE A 40 -2.43 0.39 -8.31
N HIS A 41 -3.76 0.44 -8.29
CA HIS A 41 -4.58 0.75 -9.46
C HIS A 41 -4.67 2.26 -9.67
N ARG A 42 -3.90 2.77 -10.63
CA ARG A 42 -3.75 4.22 -10.89
C ARG A 42 -5.06 4.93 -11.21
N GLY A 43 -5.93 4.30 -12.01
CA GLY A 43 -7.20 4.91 -12.42
C GLY A 43 -8.29 4.91 -11.35
N GLN A 44 -8.14 4.08 -10.32
CA GLN A 44 -9.12 3.92 -9.24
C GLN A 44 -8.63 4.49 -7.91
N ASN A 45 -7.37 4.95 -7.85
CA ASN A 45 -6.70 5.34 -6.61
C ASN A 45 -6.90 4.25 -5.54
N MET A 46 -6.65 3.00 -5.94
CA MET A 46 -6.93 1.84 -5.10
C MET A 46 -5.63 1.09 -4.83
N CYS A 47 -5.37 0.89 -3.55
CA CYS A 47 -4.26 0.16 -2.99
C CYS A 47 -4.73 -1.23 -2.57
N VAL A 48 -4.09 -2.27 -3.10
CA VAL A 48 -4.32 -3.66 -2.70
C VAL A 48 -3.10 -4.11 -1.91
N ILE A 49 -3.29 -4.43 -0.65
CA ILE A 49 -2.25 -4.97 0.23
C ILE A 49 -2.22 -6.49 0.06
N ASN A 50 -1.03 -7.04 -0.22
CA ASN A 50 -0.85 -8.48 -0.44
C ASN A 50 0.01 -9.13 0.66
N ASP A 51 -0.31 -10.37 1.03
CA ASP A 51 0.46 -11.17 2.01
C ASP A 51 1.61 -11.95 1.39
N LYS A 52 1.78 -11.87 0.07
CA LYS A 52 2.86 -12.52 -0.67
C LYS A 52 3.67 -11.53 -1.50
N ALA A 53 4.90 -11.94 -1.79
CA ALA A 53 5.80 -11.26 -2.71
C ALA A 53 5.80 -11.95 -4.08
N ASP A 54 6.43 -11.32 -5.08
CA ASP A 54 6.56 -11.87 -6.43
C ASP A 54 7.52 -13.05 -6.45
N HIS A 55 6.98 -14.24 -6.74
CA HIS A 55 7.74 -15.47 -6.99
C HIS A 55 7.71 -15.86 -8.48
N GLY A 56 7.71 -14.86 -9.38
CA GLY A 56 7.58 -15.03 -10.83
C GLY A 56 6.13 -15.11 -11.30
N GLN A 57 5.20 -14.53 -10.55
CA GLN A 57 3.74 -14.64 -10.76
C GLN A 57 3.08 -13.33 -11.20
N LEU A 58 3.86 -12.29 -11.50
CA LEU A 58 3.29 -11.02 -11.97
C LEU A 58 2.57 -11.17 -13.31
N THR A 59 1.29 -10.82 -13.30
CA THR A 59 0.47 -10.74 -14.50
C THR A 59 0.64 -9.37 -15.15
N THR A 60 0.40 -9.30 -16.46
CA THR A 60 0.39 -8.01 -17.18
C THR A 60 -0.96 -7.35 -16.97
N ASP A 61 -0.95 -6.18 -16.32
CA ASP A 61 -2.12 -5.35 -16.14
C ASP A 61 -1.70 -3.87 -16.24
N SER A 62 -1.98 -3.25 -17.38
CA SER A 62 -1.63 -1.84 -17.62
C SER A 62 -2.35 -0.85 -16.70
N SER A 63 -3.37 -1.27 -15.96
CA SER A 63 -4.15 -0.39 -15.09
C SER A 63 -3.43 0.01 -13.81
N GLY A 64 -2.35 -0.69 -13.44
CA GLY A 64 -1.60 -0.32 -12.24
C GLY A 64 -0.20 -0.90 -12.13
N ASP A 65 0.34 -0.74 -10.93
CA ASP A 65 1.75 -0.94 -10.66
C ASP A 65 1.93 -1.84 -9.43
N TYR A 66 2.98 -2.65 -9.47
CA TYR A 66 3.36 -3.58 -8.40
C TYR A 66 4.67 -3.17 -7.74
N ILE A 67 4.74 -3.30 -6.42
CA ILE A 67 5.97 -3.11 -5.65
C ILE A 67 6.02 -4.08 -4.46
N GLU A 68 7.18 -4.70 -4.27
CA GLU A 68 7.47 -5.53 -3.10
C GLU A 68 7.84 -4.67 -1.90
N ARG A 69 7.48 -5.12 -0.70
CA ARG A 69 7.79 -4.44 0.56
C ARG A 69 9.28 -4.15 0.73
N LYS A 70 10.14 -5.09 0.34
CA LYS A 70 11.61 -4.95 0.45
C LYS A 70 12.15 -3.78 -0.40
N ASP A 71 11.43 -3.39 -1.44
CA ASP A 71 11.79 -2.37 -2.41
C ASP A 71 11.15 -1.00 -2.10
N MET A 72 10.23 -0.94 -1.12
CA MET A 72 9.61 0.30 -0.63
C MET A 72 10.65 1.18 0.07
N PRO A 73 10.48 2.51 0.05
CA PRO A 73 11.38 3.40 0.78
C PRO A 73 11.31 3.08 2.28
N LYS A 74 12.46 2.82 2.91
CA LYS A 74 12.54 2.49 4.36
C LYS A 74 12.62 3.73 5.24
N ASP A 75 12.89 4.87 4.62
CA ASP A 75 12.92 6.19 5.22
C ASP A 75 11.50 6.76 5.39
N LEU A 76 10.49 5.99 4.96
CA LEU A 76 9.11 6.06 5.43
C LEU A 76 9.14 5.78 6.93
N ASN A 77 9.44 6.81 7.72
CA ASN A 77 9.39 6.73 9.17
C ASN A 77 8.06 6.08 9.56
N ASN A 78 8.14 5.06 10.41
CA ASN A 78 7.03 4.69 11.27
C ASN A 78 6.74 5.92 12.16
N GLY A 79 6.07 6.93 11.63
CA GLY A 79 5.44 7.95 12.45
C GLY A 79 4.38 7.20 13.23
N ASP A 80 4.60 7.08 14.52
CA ASP A 80 3.61 6.43 15.35
C ASP A 80 2.31 7.23 15.22
N CYS A 81 1.27 6.57 14.72
CA CYS A 81 -0.13 6.97 14.89
C CYS A 81 -0.50 6.92 16.39
N GLU A 82 0.31 7.55 17.25
CA GLU A 82 0.32 7.42 18.70
C GLU A 82 -0.70 8.37 19.35
N THR A 83 -1.23 9.36 18.62
CA THR A 83 -2.13 10.38 19.20
C THR A 83 -3.45 10.62 18.45
N ASP A 84 -3.61 10.16 17.21
CA ASP A 84 -4.83 10.42 16.43
C ASP A 84 -5.81 9.24 16.47
N THR A 85 -6.99 9.47 17.06
CA THR A 85 -8.11 8.53 17.02
C THR A 85 -8.79 8.59 15.65
N CYS A 86 -8.27 7.86 14.65
CA CYS A 86 -9.05 7.52 13.47
C CYS A 86 -10.28 6.70 13.87
N ASN A 87 -11.36 6.77 13.08
CA ASN A 87 -12.57 6.00 13.37
C ASN A 87 -12.27 4.49 13.31
N GLU A 88 -13.11 3.64 13.92
CA GLU A 88 -12.90 2.16 14.01
C GLU A 88 -12.64 1.45 12.66
N LYS A 89 -12.95 2.09 11.53
CA LYS A 89 -12.78 1.54 10.17
C LYS A 89 -11.76 2.31 9.32
N GLU A 90 -11.01 3.20 9.94
CA GLU A 90 -10.00 4.01 9.31
C GLU A 90 -8.63 3.62 9.83
N ILE A 91 -7.65 3.63 8.93
CA ILE A 91 -6.24 3.42 9.28
C ILE A 91 -5.53 4.77 9.15
N CYS A 92 -4.79 5.14 10.18
CA CYS A 92 -3.90 6.28 10.15
C CYS A 92 -2.67 5.95 9.29
N ILE A 93 -2.31 6.88 8.40
CA ILE A 93 -1.11 6.81 7.57
C ILE A 93 -0.32 8.13 7.64
N ASP A 94 1.00 8.03 7.61
CA ASP A 94 1.90 9.17 7.45
C ASP A 94 2.05 9.55 5.97
N ASN A 95 2.03 10.85 5.71
CA ASN A 95 2.30 11.42 4.39
C ASN A 95 3.75 11.88 4.26
N ASP A 96 4.20 12.11 3.02
CA ASP A 96 5.53 12.66 2.67
C ASP A 96 5.82 14.03 3.31
N ASP A 97 4.79 14.77 3.69
CA ASP A 97 4.85 16.15 4.20
C ASP A 97 4.71 16.25 5.72
N ASP A 98 5.03 15.17 6.45
CA ASP A 98 4.89 15.04 7.90
C ASP A 98 3.44 15.25 8.41
N THR A 99 2.44 15.11 7.54
CA THR A 99 1.01 15.11 7.92
C THR A 99 0.46 13.69 8.08
N HIS A 100 -0.63 13.54 8.85
CA HIS A 100 -1.32 12.26 9.02
C HIS A 100 -2.66 12.27 8.29
N SER A 101 -3.13 11.09 7.87
CA SER A 101 -4.46 10.94 7.25
C SER A 101 -5.15 9.68 7.72
N CYS A 102 -6.43 9.79 8.06
CA CYS A 102 -7.31 8.64 8.33
C CYS A 102 -7.94 8.16 7.03
N ILE A 103 -7.63 6.93 6.63
CA ILE A 103 -8.12 6.36 5.37
C ILE A 103 -9.05 5.20 5.65
N ALA A 104 -10.25 5.25 5.09
CA ALA A 104 -11.22 4.18 5.19
C ALA A 104 -10.67 2.88 4.57
N SER A 105 -10.73 1.80 5.35
CA SER A 105 -10.53 0.44 4.85
C SER A 105 -11.84 -0.03 4.24
N GLU A 106 -11.82 -0.49 2.98
CA GLU A 106 -12.95 -1.23 2.41
C GLU A 106 -12.72 -2.72 2.68
N TYR A 107 -13.27 -3.20 3.81
CA TYR A 107 -13.41 -4.63 4.14
C TYR A 107 -14.78 -5.15 3.71
#